data_AF-A0A1T5M8B0-F1
#
_entry.id   AF-A0A1T5M8B0-F1
#
_cell.length_a   1.000
_cell.length_b   1.000
_cell.length_c   1.000
_cell.angle_alpha   90.00
_cell.angle_beta   90.00
_cell.angle_gamma   90.00
#
_symmetry.space_group_name_H-M   'P 1'
#
loop_
_entity.id
_entity.type
_entity.pdbx_description
1 polymer ?
#
loop_
_entity_poly.entity_id
_entity_poly.type
_entity_poly.pdbx_seq_one_letter_code
_entity_poly.pdbx_strand_id
1 'polypeptide(L)'
;MRFMKYKNIIAIMIILALTGAACNDPYNENDTSDPDYVTNDDTREPTELDNWLTDNFTTPYNIQVKYRWDNSELDPYKNLTPPAVTKVQGVMDVVKKVWIETYNQVAATNFIKEYCPKQFVLVGSANYNYDGSTTIGTAEGGRKVVLFVVNDFDPHNNAGVKQLIHTVQHEFGHILNQNISYQPEFKEVTAGNYTANWSSVSLSEARARGFITSYAMASTDEDFVEMIATMLVEGKEGYERILACETNTSSRQLLKKKEQYVVEYFRAKYNIDFYALQTKVQEAINAIAPGEPVEERTPLFDILGYGKDSTAIRFDFNFYSYPSGFATAFFTDFNLLTTKGYGLDTYFRLYYSDETHVHLQLHYHTNGPGERIYYVANFILEVFQTEDGHYGFWYVDNDENARMLAEDYGVYNILDFFAGYTYDIEWERSSCPTSSFVGFYPVSNPNEGYTYGILGN
;
A
#
# COMPACT_ATOMS: atom_id res chain seq x y z
N MET A 1 -56.62 9.52 -64.90
CA MET A 1 -55.46 8.98 -64.15
C MET A 1 -54.28 9.96 -64.03
N ARG A 2 -54.51 11.29 -63.97
CA ARG A 2 -53.46 12.33 -63.95
C ARG A 2 -53.28 13.08 -62.61
N PHE A 3 -54.14 12.84 -61.61
CA PHE A 3 -54.09 13.53 -60.31
C PHE A 3 -53.31 12.80 -59.21
N MET A 4 -52.97 11.51 -59.38
CA MET A 4 -52.23 10.74 -58.37
C MET A 4 -50.69 10.91 -58.44
N LYS A 5 -50.14 11.43 -59.54
CA LYS A 5 -48.67 11.59 -59.69
C LYS A 5 -48.10 12.83 -58.98
N TYR A 6 -48.93 13.84 -58.69
CA TYR A 6 -48.46 15.08 -58.06
C TYR A 6 -48.56 15.09 -56.53
N LYS A 7 -49.39 14.23 -55.92
CA LYS A 7 -49.46 14.08 -54.46
C LYS A 7 -48.16 13.52 -53.87
N ASN A 8 -47.50 12.60 -54.57
CA ASN A 8 -46.26 12.00 -54.10
C ASN A 8 -45.05 12.94 -54.27
N ILE A 9 -45.07 13.84 -55.25
CA ILE A 9 -43.97 14.82 -55.47
C ILE A 9 -44.07 15.97 -54.46
N ILE A 10 -45.27 16.41 -54.09
CA ILE A 10 -45.48 17.44 -53.07
C ILE A 10 -45.15 16.90 -51.67
N ALA A 11 -45.47 15.63 -51.38
CA ALA A 11 -45.12 14.99 -50.11
C ALA A 11 -43.59 14.83 -49.94
N ILE A 12 -42.86 14.54 -51.02
CA ILE A 12 -41.39 14.41 -50.99
C ILE A 12 -40.69 15.77 -50.83
N MET A 13 -41.23 16.86 -51.40
CA MET A 13 -40.66 18.21 -51.23
C MET A 13 -40.90 18.81 -49.84
N ILE A 14 -41.97 18.41 -49.13
CA ILE A 14 -42.22 18.85 -47.74
C ILE A 14 -41.32 18.08 -46.75
N ILE A 15 -40.99 16.82 -47.02
CA ILE A 15 -40.06 16.02 -46.21
C ILE A 15 -38.61 16.50 -46.40
N LEU A 16 -38.23 16.95 -47.61
CA LEU A 16 -36.90 17.52 -47.87
C LEU A 16 -36.70 18.94 -47.31
N ALA A 17 -37.79 19.67 -47.08
CA ALA A 17 -37.76 21.00 -46.42
C ALA A 17 -37.65 20.90 -44.88
N LEU A 18 -37.95 19.73 -44.30
CA LEU A 18 -37.85 19.47 -42.86
C LEU A 18 -36.48 18.93 -42.41
N THR A 19 -35.60 18.57 -43.35
CA THR A 19 -34.22 18.12 -43.04
C THR A 19 -33.18 19.24 -43.10
N GLY A 20 -33.61 20.49 -43.38
CA GLY A 20 -32.74 21.68 -43.43
C GLY A 20 -32.70 22.51 -42.14
N ALA A 21 -33.54 22.19 -41.16
CA ALA A 21 -33.35 22.70 -39.80
C ALA A 21 -32.25 21.85 -39.15
N ALA A 22 -31.00 22.26 -39.36
CA ALA A 22 -29.96 21.97 -38.38
C ALA A 22 -30.57 22.25 -37.00
N CYS A 23 -30.45 21.30 -36.07
CA CYS A 23 -30.71 21.57 -34.66
C CYS A 23 -29.78 22.72 -34.25
N ASN A 24 -30.27 23.96 -34.29
CA ASN A 24 -29.78 24.96 -33.36
C ASN A 24 -30.24 24.46 -32.01
N ASP A 25 -29.28 23.94 -31.24
CA ASP A 25 -29.48 23.67 -29.84
C ASP A 25 -29.76 25.02 -29.15
N PRO A 26 -30.99 25.27 -28.66
CA PRO A 26 -31.36 26.54 -28.06
C PRO A 26 -30.63 26.78 -26.72
N TYR A 27 -29.83 25.82 -26.23
CA TYR A 27 -28.94 25.99 -25.08
C TYR A 27 -27.52 26.48 -25.45
N ASN A 28 -27.16 26.52 -26.73
CA ASN A 28 -25.81 26.87 -27.18
C ASN A 28 -25.71 28.26 -27.84
N GLU A 29 -26.84 28.96 -28.03
CA GLU A 29 -26.86 30.28 -28.69
C GLU A 29 -26.30 31.42 -27.81
N ASN A 30 -26.06 31.17 -26.52
CA ASN A 30 -25.48 32.12 -25.56
C ASN A 30 -24.35 31.51 -24.72
N ASP A 31 -23.76 30.39 -25.14
CA ASP A 31 -22.57 29.90 -24.46
C ASP A 31 -21.35 30.73 -24.89
N THR A 32 -21.01 31.73 -24.08
CA THR A 32 -19.79 32.52 -24.24
C THR A 32 -18.57 31.83 -23.62
N SER A 33 -18.70 30.60 -23.11
CA SER A 33 -17.53 29.79 -22.81
C SER A 33 -16.94 29.34 -24.14
N ASP A 34 -16.00 30.14 -24.65
CA ASP A 34 -15.09 29.66 -25.68
C ASP A 34 -14.42 28.42 -25.10
N PRO A 35 -14.69 27.21 -25.62
CA PRO A 35 -14.14 26.04 -25.01
C PRO A 35 -12.60 26.11 -25.12
N ASP A 36 -11.89 26.15 -23.99
CA ASP A 36 -10.42 26.20 -23.95
C ASP A 36 -9.81 24.83 -24.33
N TYR A 37 -10.15 24.34 -25.52
CA TYR A 37 -9.64 23.12 -26.10
C TYR A 37 -9.24 23.30 -27.56
N VAL A 38 -8.19 22.57 -27.97
CA VAL A 38 -7.67 22.61 -29.34
C VAL A 38 -8.27 21.46 -30.11
N THR A 39 -8.98 21.74 -31.21
CA THR A 39 -9.44 20.72 -32.17
C THR A 39 -8.27 20.03 -32.88
N ASN A 40 -8.44 18.77 -33.29
CA ASN A 40 -7.42 17.98 -34.01
C ASN A 40 -7.25 18.38 -35.50
N ASP A 41 -7.19 19.68 -35.80
CA ASP A 41 -6.98 20.21 -37.15
C ASP A 41 -5.48 20.24 -37.50
N ASP A 42 -5.09 19.42 -38.49
CA ASP A 42 -3.71 19.26 -38.97
C ASP A 42 -3.15 20.49 -39.71
N THR A 43 -3.97 21.52 -39.97
CA THR A 43 -3.53 22.75 -40.65
C THR A 43 -3.02 23.83 -39.70
N ARG A 44 -3.04 23.59 -38.38
CA ARG A 44 -2.54 24.53 -37.36
C ARG A 44 -1.02 24.47 -37.20
N GLU A 45 -0.41 25.65 -37.14
CA GLU A 45 1.00 25.81 -36.76
C GLU A 45 1.28 25.26 -35.35
N PRO A 46 2.46 24.66 -35.09
CA PRO A 46 2.82 24.16 -33.77
C PRO A 46 2.85 25.27 -32.71
N THR A 47 2.22 25.01 -31.57
CA THR A 47 2.26 25.86 -30.38
C THR A 47 3.51 25.61 -29.53
N GLU A 48 3.76 26.45 -28.52
CA GLU A 48 4.83 26.21 -27.54
C GLU A 48 4.65 24.87 -26.81
N LEU A 49 3.40 24.50 -26.49
CA LEU A 49 3.08 23.21 -25.88
C LEU A 49 3.40 22.04 -26.82
N ASP A 50 3.05 22.15 -28.11
CA ASP A 50 3.36 21.10 -29.10
C ASP A 50 4.87 20.87 -29.23
N ASN A 51 5.66 21.96 -29.25
CA ASN A 51 7.11 21.89 -29.28
C ASN A 51 7.66 21.27 -27.99
N TRP A 52 7.16 21.67 -26.82
CA TRP A 52 7.58 21.11 -25.54
C TRP A 52 7.29 19.60 -25.46
N LEU A 53 6.10 19.15 -25.88
CA LEU A 53 5.76 17.72 -25.94
C LEU A 53 6.66 16.97 -26.92
N THR A 54 6.96 17.58 -28.07
CA THR A 54 7.87 16.99 -29.07
C THR A 54 9.27 16.80 -28.50
N ASP A 55 9.81 17.83 -27.83
CA ASP A 55 11.17 17.81 -27.30
C ASP A 55 11.33 16.87 -26.09
N ASN A 56 10.29 16.74 -25.27
CA ASN A 56 10.35 15.96 -24.02
C ASN A 56 9.85 14.51 -24.17
N PHE A 57 9.00 14.20 -25.15
CA PHE A 57 8.39 12.88 -25.31
C PHE A 57 8.64 12.26 -26.67
N THR A 58 8.32 12.97 -27.76
CA THR A 58 8.37 12.40 -29.10
C THR A 58 9.80 12.17 -29.58
N THR A 59 10.65 13.19 -29.52
CA THR A 59 12.03 13.11 -30.00
C THR A 59 12.87 12.10 -29.21
N PRO A 60 12.85 12.08 -27.85
CA PRO A 60 13.72 11.17 -27.12
C PRO A 60 13.20 9.72 -27.11
N TYR A 61 11.88 9.53 -27.01
CA TYR A 61 11.26 8.23 -26.69
C TYR A 61 10.30 7.69 -27.76
N ASN A 62 9.95 8.48 -28.78
CA ASN A 62 8.92 8.17 -29.76
C ASN A 62 7.53 7.96 -29.12
N ILE A 63 7.21 8.81 -28.15
CA ILE A 63 5.91 8.88 -27.48
C ILE A 63 5.12 10.05 -28.06
N GLN A 64 3.92 9.79 -28.57
CA GLN A 64 2.98 10.83 -28.99
C GLN A 64 2.06 11.20 -27.82
N VAL A 65 1.95 12.49 -27.49
CA VAL A 65 0.98 12.97 -26.50
C VAL A 65 -0.15 13.67 -27.24
N LYS A 66 -1.33 13.05 -27.24
CA LYS A 66 -2.54 13.59 -27.86
C LYS A 66 -3.39 14.32 -26.81
N TYR A 67 -3.37 15.65 -26.87
CA TYR A 67 -4.27 16.51 -26.09
C TYR A 67 -5.26 17.28 -26.97
N ARG A 68 -4.98 17.41 -28.28
CA ARG A 68 -5.92 17.99 -29.22
C ARG A 68 -7.14 17.08 -29.32
N TRP A 69 -8.32 17.66 -29.11
CA TRP A 69 -9.56 16.93 -28.94
C TRP A 69 -9.97 16.21 -30.20
N ASP A 70 -10.11 14.89 -30.07
CA ASP A 70 -10.61 13.99 -31.10
C ASP A 70 -11.44 12.90 -30.43
N ASN A 71 -12.74 13.14 -30.32
CA ASN A 71 -13.65 12.19 -29.67
C ASN A 71 -13.85 10.90 -30.49
N SER A 72 -13.42 10.84 -31.75
CA SER A 72 -13.58 9.65 -32.59
C SER A 72 -12.70 8.47 -32.15
N GLU A 73 -11.65 8.75 -31.38
CA GLU A 73 -10.73 7.74 -30.84
C GLU A 73 -11.09 7.26 -29.42
N LEU A 74 -12.16 7.81 -28.85
CA LEU A 74 -12.66 7.50 -27.51
C LEU A 74 -13.98 6.74 -27.60
N ASP A 75 -14.45 6.19 -26.47
CA ASP A 75 -15.71 5.46 -26.41
C ASP A 75 -16.89 6.43 -26.69
N PRO A 76 -17.62 6.27 -27.82
CA PRO A 76 -18.67 7.20 -28.22
C PRO A 76 -19.90 7.13 -27.29
N TYR A 77 -19.99 6.14 -26.41
CA TYR A 77 -21.05 6.00 -25.42
C TYR A 77 -20.73 6.68 -24.09
N LYS A 78 -19.56 7.32 -23.97
CA LYS A 78 -19.13 8.04 -22.77
C LYS A 78 -19.24 9.55 -22.96
N ASN A 79 -19.70 10.25 -21.93
CA ASN A 79 -19.70 11.71 -21.88
C ASN A 79 -18.32 12.20 -21.42
N LEU A 80 -17.39 12.32 -22.36
CA LEU A 80 -16.02 12.77 -22.11
C LEU A 80 -15.86 14.23 -22.53
N THR A 81 -15.04 14.97 -21.78
CA THR A 81 -14.73 16.37 -22.06
C THR A 81 -13.28 16.54 -22.53
N PRO A 82 -13.00 17.55 -23.36
CA PRO A 82 -11.65 17.91 -23.75
C PRO A 82 -10.74 18.27 -22.57
N PRO A 83 -9.44 17.94 -22.63
CA PRO A 83 -8.48 18.45 -21.66
C PRO A 83 -8.25 19.95 -21.87
N ALA A 84 -8.21 20.70 -20.77
CA ALA A 84 -7.83 22.11 -20.75
C ALA A 84 -6.34 22.23 -21.11
N VAL A 85 -6.02 23.03 -22.13
CA VAL A 85 -4.65 23.16 -22.67
C VAL A 85 -3.66 23.54 -21.58
N THR A 86 -4.07 24.45 -20.69
CA THR A 86 -3.27 24.96 -19.57
C THR A 86 -2.88 23.89 -18.53
N LYS A 87 -3.58 22.75 -18.50
CA LYS A 87 -3.31 21.64 -17.58
C LYS A 87 -2.39 20.56 -18.16
N VAL A 88 -2.33 20.45 -19.49
CA VAL A 88 -1.62 19.38 -20.20
C VAL A 88 -0.14 19.31 -19.81
N GLN A 89 0.57 20.43 -19.85
CA GLN A 89 1.99 20.45 -19.54
C GLN A 89 2.26 20.01 -18.10
N GLY A 90 1.43 20.43 -17.14
CA GLY A 90 1.58 20.06 -15.73
C GLY A 90 1.43 18.56 -15.51
N VAL A 91 0.40 17.94 -16.08
CA VAL A 91 0.20 16.48 -16.01
C VAL A 91 1.40 15.74 -16.61
N MET A 92 1.82 16.13 -17.81
CA MET A 92 2.90 15.44 -18.50
C MET A 92 4.27 15.68 -17.86
N ASP A 93 4.52 16.85 -17.27
CA ASP A 93 5.74 17.11 -16.51
C ASP A 93 5.87 16.17 -15.30
N VAL A 94 4.76 15.88 -14.60
CA VAL A 94 4.73 14.87 -13.53
C VAL A 94 5.01 13.47 -14.07
N VAL A 95 4.38 13.06 -15.17
CA VAL A 95 4.65 11.77 -15.84
C VAL A 95 6.13 11.65 -16.21
N LYS A 96 6.72 12.71 -16.78
CA LYS A 96 8.13 12.72 -17.16
C LYS A 96 9.04 12.58 -15.94
N LYS A 97 8.85 13.42 -14.93
CA LYS A 97 9.73 13.47 -13.75
C LYS A 97 9.65 12.22 -12.89
N VAL A 98 8.45 11.71 -12.65
CA VAL A 98 8.24 10.60 -11.71
C VAL A 98 8.39 9.24 -12.36
N TRP A 99 7.99 9.08 -13.63
CA TRP A 99 8.12 7.80 -14.34
C TRP A 99 9.36 7.77 -15.25
N ILE A 100 9.47 8.64 -16.25
CA ILE A 100 10.56 8.53 -17.24
C ILE A 100 11.94 8.75 -16.60
N GLU A 101 12.11 9.85 -15.87
CA GLU A 101 13.41 10.28 -15.34
C GLU A 101 13.92 9.38 -14.21
N THR A 102 13.02 8.77 -13.42
CA THR A 102 13.40 7.83 -12.34
C THR A 102 13.90 6.51 -12.92
N TYR A 103 13.23 5.97 -13.93
CA TYR A 103 13.71 4.78 -14.65
C TYR A 103 15.04 5.04 -15.36
N ASN A 104 15.21 6.20 -15.99
CA ASN A 104 16.48 6.58 -16.63
C ASN A 104 17.68 6.61 -15.67
N GLN A 105 17.45 6.80 -14.37
CA GLN A 105 18.51 6.80 -13.35
C GLN A 105 18.95 5.39 -12.91
N VAL A 106 18.08 4.39 -13.02
CA VAL A 106 18.30 3.05 -12.42
C VAL A 106 18.29 1.92 -13.45
N ALA A 107 17.73 2.14 -14.63
CA ALA A 107 17.65 1.18 -15.72
C ALA A 107 18.73 1.45 -16.78
N ALA A 108 18.85 0.55 -17.76
CA ALA A 108 19.71 0.75 -18.91
C ALA A 108 19.28 2.00 -19.72
N THR A 109 20.24 2.67 -20.38
CA THR A 109 20.05 3.96 -21.06
C THR A 109 18.85 4.03 -22.02
N ASN A 110 18.52 2.92 -22.70
CA ASN A 110 17.42 2.88 -23.67
C ASN A 110 16.14 2.21 -23.13
N PHE A 111 16.08 1.87 -21.85
CA PHE A 111 14.99 1.09 -21.27
C PHE A 111 13.61 1.71 -21.52
N ILE A 112 13.42 2.99 -21.19
CA ILE A 112 12.15 3.68 -21.44
C ILE A 112 11.85 3.76 -22.94
N LYS A 113 12.84 4.06 -23.77
CA LYS A 113 12.65 4.14 -25.23
C LYS A 113 12.18 2.82 -25.84
N GLU A 114 12.66 1.70 -25.29
CA GLU A 114 12.29 0.35 -25.73
C GLU A 114 10.87 -0.02 -25.31
N TYR A 115 10.53 0.15 -24.04
CA TYR A 115 9.30 -0.38 -23.46
C TYR A 115 8.16 0.64 -23.27
N CYS A 116 8.37 1.93 -23.53
CA CYS A 116 7.30 2.92 -23.37
C CYS A 116 6.09 2.66 -24.27
N PRO A 117 4.87 3.06 -23.82
CA PRO A 117 3.73 3.19 -24.71
C PRO A 117 4.06 4.14 -25.86
N LYS A 118 3.43 3.95 -27.02
CA LYS A 118 3.62 4.82 -28.18
C LYS A 118 2.76 6.08 -28.12
N GLN A 119 1.74 6.08 -27.28
CA GLN A 119 0.80 7.18 -27.21
C GLN A 119 0.23 7.38 -25.81
N PHE A 120 0.14 8.64 -25.39
CA PHE A 120 -0.75 9.09 -24.33
C PHE A 120 -1.92 9.85 -24.95
N VAL A 121 -3.15 9.56 -24.52
CA VAL A 121 -4.35 10.34 -24.87
C VAL A 121 -4.88 11.00 -23.62
N LEU A 122 -5.05 12.32 -23.65
CA LEU A 122 -5.44 13.11 -22.50
C LEU A 122 -6.92 13.48 -22.58
N VAL A 123 -7.65 13.27 -21.49
CA VAL A 123 -9.09 13.53 -21.39
C VAL A 123 -9.38 14.37 -20.15
N GLY A 124 -10.19 15.41 -20.30
CA GLY A 124 -10.44 16.41 -19.26
C GLY A 124 -11.23 15.88 -18.07
N SER A 125 -12.24 15.05 -18.32
CA SER A 125 -13.15 14.51 -17.30
C SER A 125 -12.78 13.08 -16.90
N ALA A 126 -13.36 12.64 -15.78
CA ALA A 126 -13.41 11.24 -15.38
C ALA A 126 -14.19 10.38 -16.41
N ASN A 127 -13.80 9.10 -16.54
CA ASN A 127 -14.57 8.10 -17.28
C ASN A 127 -15.38 7.23 -16.33
N TYR A 128 -16.65 7.57 -16.16
CA TYR A 128 -17.57 6.81 -15.29
C TYR A 128 -18.06 5.52 -15.98
N ASN A 129 -17.93 4.40 -15.30
CA ASN A 129 -18.47 3.11 -15.70
C ASN A 129 -19.92 2.93 -15.26
N TYR A 130 -20.63 2.00 -15.89
CA TYR A 130 -22.03 1.71 -15.57
C TYR A 130 -22.23 1.22 -14.13
N ASP A 131 -21.17 0.67 -13.50
CA ASP A 131 -21.15 0.23 -12.11
C ASP A 131 -20.76 1.35 -11.12
N GLY A 132 -20.56 2.58 -11.60
CA GLY A 132 -20.17 3.73 -10.78
C GLY A 132 -18.67 3.82 -10.50
N SER A 133 -17.86 2.85 -10.92
CA SER A 133 -16.40 2.95 -10.87
C SER A 133 -15.89 3.98 -11.88
N THR A 134 -14.69 4.53 -11.66
CA THR A 134 -14.05 5.44 -12.60
C THR A 134 -12.83 4.76 -13.21
N THR A 135 -12.76 4.70 -14.53
CA THR A 135 -11.55 4.27 -15.24
C THR A 135 -10.62 5.47 -15.37
N ILE A 136 -9.42 5.37 -14.79
CA ILE A 136 -8.45 6.48 -14.73
C ILE A 136 -7.36 6.33 -15.80
N GLY A 137 -7.20 5.11 -16.33
CA GLY A 137 -6.54 4.84 -17.60
C GLY A 137 -6.89 3.48 -18.16
N THR A 138 -6.55 3.28 -19.43
CA THR A 138 -6.67 2.00 -20.14
C THR A 138 -5.50 1.85 -21.10
N ALA A 139 -4.88 0.67 -21.17
CA ALA A 139 -4.00 0.30 -22.27
C ALA A 139 -4.71 -0.50 -23.37
N GLU A 140 -4.76 0.05 -24.59
CA GLU A 140 -5.14 -0.74 -25.77
C GLU A 140 -3.88 -1.37 -26.40
N GLY A 141 -3.68 -2.67 -26.15
CA GLY A 141 -2.59 -3.45 -26.74
C GLY A 141 -1.17 -2.97 -26.37
N GLY A 142 -1.00 -2.38 -25.18
CA GLY A 142 0.28 -1.89 -24.67
C GLY A 142 0.87 -0.69 -25.43
N ARG A 143 0.15 -0.11 -26.40
CA ARG A 143 0.65 1.00 -27.23
C ARG A 143 0.05 2.35 -26.86
N LYS A 144 -1.17 2.40 -26.34
CA LYS A 144 -1.89 3.63 -26.05
C LYS A 144 -2.36 3.62 -24.61
N VAL A 145 -1.98 4.64 -23.84
CA VAL A 145 -2.46 4.89 -22.47
C VAL A 145 -3.37 6.11 -22.49
N VAL A 146 -4.58 5.98 -21.94
CA VAL A 146 -5.48 7.13 -21.76
C VAL A 146 -5.34 7.65 -20.33
N LEU A 147 -5.21 8.96 -20.15
CA LEU A 147 -5.19 9.62 -18.84
C LEU A 147 -6.41 10.52 -18.71
N PHE A 148 -7.27 10.21 -17.75
CA PHE A 148 -8.50 10.96 -17.45
C PHE A 148 -8.28 12.02 -16.37
N VAL A 149 -9.29 12.88 -16.15
CA VAL A 149 -9.31 13.87 -15.04
C VAL A 149 -8.22 14.94 -15.16
N VAL A 150 -7.78 15.26 -16.39
CA VAL A 150 -6.73 16.27 -16.63
C VAL A 150 -7.14 17.66 -16.12
N ASN A 151 -8.43 17.99 -16.17
CA ASN A 151 -8.90 19.33 -15.82
C ASN A 151 -8.86 19.59 -14.31
N ASP A 152 -9.09 18.55 -13.51
CA ASP A 152 -9.09 18.63 -12.04
C ASP A 152 -7.73 18.30 -11.43
N PHE A 153 -6.71 18.02 -12.25
CA PHE A 153 -5.37 17.72 -11.76
C PHE A 153 -4.73 18.95 -11.10
N ASP A 154 -4.18 18.72 -9.91
CA ASP A 154 -3.37 19.65 -9.14
C ASP A 154 -2.04 18.97 -8.79
N PRO A 155 -0.89 19.47 -9.30
CA PRO A 155 0.41 18.90 -9.01
C PRO A 155 0.84 19.06 -7.55
N HIS A 156 0.13 19.83 -6.73
CA HIS A 156 0.39 19.95 -5.29
C HIS A 156 -0.45 18.99 -4.44
N ASN A 157 -1.43 18.31 -5.04
CA ASN A 157 -2.22 17.30 -4.35
C ASN A 157 -1.50 15.95 -4.40
N ASN A 158 -0.88 15.55 -3.27
CA ASN A 158 -0.14 14.28 -3.18
C ASN A 158 -0.98 13.07 -3.60
N ALA A 159 -2.24 12.98 -3.15
CA ALA A 159 -3.12 11.87 -3.52
C ALA A 159 -3.41 11.84 -5.02
N GLY A 160 -3.63 13.00 -5.64
CA GLY A 160 -3.83 13.13 -7.09
C GLY A 160 -2.59 12.75 -7.91
N VAL A 161 -1.40 13.19 -7.49
CA VAL A 161 -0.12 12.81 -8.09
C VAL A 161 0.11 11.30 -7.97
N LYS A 162 -0.09 10.73 -6.79
CA LYS A 162 0.01 9.29 -6.55
C LYS A 162 -0.93 8.50 -7.45
N GLN A 163 -2.19 8.91 -7.56
CA GLN A 163 -3.18 8.26 -8.40
C GLN A 163 -2.81 8.28 -9.89
N LEU A 164 -2.38 9.44 -10.40
CA LEU A 164 -1.89 9.58 -11.78
C LEU A 164 -0.72 8.63 -12.05
N ILE A 165 0.28 8.63 -11.17
CA ILE A 165 1.47 7.81 -11.35
C ILE A 165 1.17 6.33 -11.14
N HIS A 166 0.27 5.96 -10.22
CA HIS A 166 -0.20 4.58 -10.08
C HIS A 166 -0.73 4.07 -11.40
N THR A 167 -1.61 4.81 -12.08
CA THR A 167 -2.12 4.44 -13.40
C THR A 167 -1.00 4.27 -14.43
N VAL A 168 -0.06 5.21 -14.51
CA VAL A 168 1.07 5.10 -15.46
C VAL A 168 1.94 3.86 -15.17
N GLN A 169 2.28 3.61 -13.90
CA GLN A 169 3.10 2.47 -13.49
C GLN A 169 2.38 1.13 -13.71
N HIS A 170 1.07 1.09 -13.45
CA HIS A 170 0.20 -0.07 -13.68
C HIS A 170 0.23 -0.47 -15.17
N GLU A 171 -0.06 0.48 -16.06
CA GLU A 171 -0.08 0.22 -17.50
C GLU A 171 1.30 -0.10 -18.04
N PHE A 172 2.35 0.54 -17.51
CA PHE A 172 3.71 0.21 -17.87
C PHE A 172 4.10 -1.20 -17.42
N GLY A 173 3.67 -1.64 -16.23
CA GLY A 173 3.81 -3.01 -15.75
C GLY A 173 3.20 -4.03 -16.70
N HIS A 174 2.01 -3.74 -17.26
CA HIS A 174 1.40 -4.57 -18.29
C HIS A 174 2.28 -4.66 -19.55
N ILE A 175 2.83 -3.54 -20.01
CA ILE A 175 3.73 -3.54 -21.18
C ILE A 175 5.00 -4.36 -20.93
N LEU A 176 5.60 -4.25 -19.75
CA LEU A 176 6.75 -5.07 -19.36
C LEU A 176 6.38 -6.56 -19.42
N ASN A 177 5.27 -6.95 -18.77
CA ASN A 177 4.80 -8.33 -18.74
C ASN A 177 4.50 -8.92 -20.15
N GLN A 178 4.01 -8.09 -21.07
CA GLN A 178 3.77 -8.46 -22.47
C GLN A 178 5.07 -8.71 -23.25
N ASN A 179 6.15 -8.00 -22.91
CA ASN A 179 7.46 -8.17 -23.56
C ASN A 179 8.23 -9.35 -22.95
N ILE A 180 8.30 -9.43 -21.62
CA ILE A 180 8.94 -10.52 -20.89
C ILE A 180 8.03 -10.88 -19.72
N SER A 181 7.41 -12.06 -19.78
CA SER A 181 6.47 -12.49 -18.75
C SER A 181 7.15 -12.66 -17.38
N TYR A 182 6.40 -12.30 -16.34
CA TYR A 182 6.76 -12.60 -14.96
C TYR A 182 6.65 -14.10 -14.65
N GLN A 183 7.17 -14.49 -13.51
CA GLN A 183 7.27 -15.88 -13.05
C GLN A 183 5.86 -16.46 -12.85
N PRO A 184 5.51 -17.61 -13.47
CA PRO A 184 4.16 -18.19 -13.35
C PRO A 184 3.78 -18.54 -11.90
N GLU A 185 4.77 -18.80 -11.04
CA GLU A 185 4.57 -19.13 -9.62
C GLU A 185 3.94 -17.98 -8.81
N PHE A 186 3.97 -16.74 -9.32
CA PHE A 186 3.22 -15.64 -8.72
C PHE A 186 1.71 -15.91 -8.73
N LYS A 187 1.19 -16.52 -9.80
CA LYS A 187 -0.25 -16.78 -10.00
C LYS A 187 -0.83 -17.69 -8.92
N GLU A 188 0.03 -18.53 -8.33
CA GLU A 188 -0.33 -19.49 -7.30
C GLU A 188 -0.41 -18.89 -5.89
N VAL A 189 0.10 -17.67 -5.66
CA VAL A 189 0.17 -17.09 -4.31
C VAL A 189 -1.21 -16.84 -3.71
N THR A 190 -2.15 -16.34 -4.50
CA THR A 190 -3.54 -16.03 -4.12
C THR A 190 -4.55 -16.83 -4.95
N ALA A 191 -4.14 -17.97 -5.51
CA ALA A 191 -5.00 -18.82 -6.34
C ALA A 191 -6.33 -19.14 -5.65
N GLY A 192 -7.41 -19.10 -6.43
CA GLY A 192 -8.78 -19.34 -5.94
C GLY A 192 -9.48 -18.15 -5.30
N ASN A 193 -8.80 -17.01 -5.07
CA ASN A 193 -9.42 -15.81 -4.48
C ASN A 193 -9.68 -14.67 -5.49
N TYR A 194 -9.39 -14.88 -6.78
CA TYR A 194 -9.71 -13.92 -7.84
C TYR A 194 -11.21 -13.88 -8.14
N THR A 195 -11.74 -12.70 -8.49
CA THR A 195 -13.16 -12.50 -8.75
C THR A 195 -13.42 -11.43 -9.81
N ALA A 196 -14.39 -11.70 -10.69
CA ALA A 196 -14.89 -10.71 -11.65
C ALA A 196 -15.67 -9.57 -10.96
N ASN A 197 -16.15 -9.78 -9.73
CA ASN A 197 -16.88 -8.77 -8.94
C ASN A 197 -15.99 -8.02 -7.94
N TRP A 198 -14.74 -7.78 -8.32
CA TRP A 198 -13.73 -7.12 -7.48
C TRP A 198 -14.18 -5.72 -7.02
N SER A 199 -14.99 -5.01 -7.83
CA SER A 199 -15.47 -3.65 -7.52
C SER A 199 -16.44 -3.60 -6.34
N SER A 200 -17.05 -4.73 -5.99
CA SER A 200 -17.88 -4.86 -4.78
C SER A 200 -17.08 -5.24 -3.53
N VAL A 201 -15.78 -5.54 -3.66
CA VAL A 201 -14.93 -5.94 -2.54
C VAL A 201 -14.24 -4.72 -1.95
N SER A 202 -14.43 -4.48 -0.65
CA SER A 202 -13.75 -3.38 0.05
C SER A 202 -12.24 -3.57 0.07
N LEU A 203 -11.48 -2.48 0.10
CA LEU A 203 -10.01 -2.53 0.16
C LEU A 203 -9.51 -3.32 1.37
N SER A 204 -10.16 -3.16 2.54
CA SER A 204 -9.83 -3.92 3.75
C SER A 204 -10.05 -5.42 3.58
N GLU A 205 -11.12 -5.82 2.90
CA GLU A 205 -11.40 -7.24 2.62
C GLU A 205 -10.39 -7.82 1.60
N ALA A 206 -10.05 -7.07 0.56
CA ALA A 206 -9.04 -7.45 -0.42
C ALA A 206 -7.66 -7.65 0.24
N ARG A 207 -7.24 -6.70 1.08
CA ARG A 207 -5.99 -6.77 1.84
C ARG A 207 -5.96 -7.92 2.83
N ALA A 208 -7.06 -8.17 3.54
CA ALA A 208 -7.19 -9.35 4.41
C ALA A 208 -7.07 -10.69 3.66
N ARG A 209 -7.30 -10.70 2.34
CA ARG A 209 -7.14 -11.88 1.45
C ARG A 209 -5.79 -11.92 0.71
N GLY A 210 -4.88 -10.98 0.99
CA GLY A 210 -3.54 -10.95 0.40
C GLY A 210 -3.45 -10.22 -0.95
N PHE A 211 -4.40 -9.32 -1.27
CA PHE A 211 -4.35 -8.44 -2.43
C PHE A 211 -4.07 -7.00 -2.01
N ILE A 212 -3.17 -6.30 -2.71
CA ILE A 212 -2.72 -4.98 -2.28
C ILE A 212 -3.78 -3.88 -2.50
N THR A 213 -4.62 -4.06 -3.54
CA THR A 213 -5.80 -3.26 -3.85
C THR A 213 -7.00 -4.16 -4.10
N SER A 214 -8.22 -3.60 -4.14
CA SER A 214 -9.40 -4.35 -4.59
C SER A 214 -9.28 -4.78 -6.04
N TYR A 215 -8.70 -3.95 -6.92
CA TYR A 215 -8.58 -4.24 -8.34
C TYR A 215 -7.63 -5.40 -8.65
N ALA A 216 -6.61 -5.61 -7.81
CA ALA A 216 -5.72 -6.78 -7.89
C ALA A 216 -6.47 -8.12 -7.83
N MET A 217 -7.71 -8.16 -7.32
CA MET A 217 -8.53 -9.38 -7.33
C MET A 217 -9.11 -9.73 -8.70
N ALA A 218 -9.06 -8.83 -9.68
CA ALA A 218 -9.69 -9.02 -10.99
C ALA A 218 -9.03 -10.16 -11.79
N SER A 219 -7.71 -10.24 -11.77
CA SER A 219 -6.93 -11.30 -12.41
C SER A 219 -5.52 -11.38 -11.84
N THR A 220 -4.81 -12.47 -12.14
CA THR A 220 -3.39 -12.64 -11.75
C THR A 220 -2.49 -11.56 -12.36
N ASP A 221 -2.82 -11.11 -13.58
CA ASP A 221 -2.02 -10.11 -14.29
C ASP A 221 -2.24 -8.71 -13.67
N GLU A 222 -3.48 -8.38 -13.29
CA GLU A 222 -3.79 -7.16 -12.53
C GLU A 222 -3.13 -7.17 -11.15
N ASP A 223 -3.16 -8.29 -10.45
CA ASP A 223 -2.51 -8.45 -9.14
C ASP A 223 -1.02 -8.13 -9.20
N PHE A 224 -0.33 -8.64 -10.22
CA PHE A 224 1.09 -8.40 -10.38
C PHE A 224 1.42 -6.92 -10.63
N VAL A 225 0.69 -6.25 -11.53
CA VAL A 225 0.97 -4.84 -11.84
C VAL A 225 0.49 -3.89 -10.75
N GLU A 226 -0.55 -4.24 -9.99
CA GLU A 226 -0.98 -3.49 -8.82
C GLU A 226 0.05 -3.53 -7.69
N MET A 227 0.77 -4.65 -7.54
CA MET A 227 1.93 -4.73 -6.65
C MET A 227 3.03 -3.76 -7.09
N ILE A 228 3.39 -3.76 -8.39
CA ILE A 228 4.39 -2.82 -8.94
C ILE A 228 4.00 -1.37 -8.66
N ALA A 229 2.81 -0.98 -9.09
CA ALA A 229 2.34 0.39 -9.01
C ALA A 229 2.24 0.86 -7.56
N THR A 230 1.62 0.07 -6.67
CA THR A 230 1.46 0.44 -5.26
C THR A 230 2.81 0.54 -4.56
N MET A 231 3.72 -0.42 -4.76
CA MET A 231 5.04 -0.36 -4.13
C MET A 231 5.81 0.87 -4.57
N LEU A 232 5.81 1.21 -5.86
CA LEU A 232 6.53 2.39 -6.37
C LEU A 232 5.95 3.71 -5.85
N VAL A 233 4.61 3.82 -5.82
CA VAL A 233 3.90 5.07 -5.47
C VAL A 233 3.83 5.32 -3.96
N GLU A 234 3.68 4.27 -3.15
CA GLU A 234 3.69 4.38 -1.69
C GLU A 234 5.09 4.47 -1.09
N GLY A 235 6.10 4.05 -1.85
CA GLY A 235 7.46 3.93 -1.35
C GLY A 235 7.59 2.81 -0.30
N LYS A 236 8.81 2.60 0.18
CA LYS A 236 9.09 1.52 1.14
C LYS A 236 8.30 1.67 2.44
N GLU A 237 8.29 2.88 2.99
CA GLU A 237 7.64 3.17 4.27
C GLU A 237 6.11 3.08 4.16
N GLY A 238 5.51 3.69 3.12
CA GLY A 238 4.06 3.61 2.91
C GLY A 238 3.58 2.18 2.66
N TYR A 239 4.35 1.40 1.90
CA TYR A 239 4.04 0.00 1.65
C TYR A 239 4.15 -0.88 2.91
N GLU A 240 5.24 -0.78 3.68
CA GLU A 240 5.36 -1.52 4.95
C GLU A 240 4.29 -1.09 5.97
N ARG A 241 3.88 0.19 5.98
CA ARG A 241 2.75 0.65 6.78
C ARG A 241 1.45 -0.03 6.36
N ILE A 242 1.17 -0.17 5.07
CA ILE A 242 0.00 -0.93 4.59
C ILE A 242 0.08 -2.38 5.10
N LEU A 243 1.24 -3.02 4.96
CA LEU A 243 1.43 -4.40 5.41
C LEU A 243 1.23 -4.57 6.91
N ALA A 244 1.69 -3.62 7.72
CA ALA A 244 1.47 -3.63 9.16
C ALA A 244 -0.01 -3.36 9.49
N CYS A 245 -0.54 -2.23 9.02
CA CYS A 245 -1.82 -1.71 9.49
C CYS A 245 -3.06 -2.38 8.92
N GLU A 246 -2.99 -2.80 7.67
CA GLU A 246 -4.17 -3.03 6.85
C GLU A 246 -4.28 -4.49 6.41
N THR A 247 -3.44 -5.36 6.98
CA THR A 247 -3.40 -6.79 6.70
C THR A 247 -3.40 -7.61 7.98
N ASN A 248 -3.77 -8.88 7.90
CA ASN A 248 -3.55 -9.87 8.95
C ASN A 248 -2.26 -10.69 8.70
N THR A 249 -1.81 -11.48 9.68
CA THR A 249 -0.59 -12.30 9.60
C THR A 249 -0.50 -13.14 8.33
N SER A 250 -1.60 -13.79 7.92
CA SER A 250 -1.61 -14.64 6.72
C SER A 250 -1.49 -13.80 5.45
N SER A 251 -2.32 -12.76 5.29
CA SER A 251 -2.26 -11.87 4.13
C SER A 251 -0.92 -11.12 4.02
N ARG A 252 -0.29 -10.76 5.15
CA ARG A 252 1.03 -10.12 5.17
C ARG A 252 2.08 -11.03 4.56
N GLN A 253 2.07 -12.32 4.91
CA GLN A 253 3.00 -13.31 4.35
C GLN A 253 2.78 -13.48 2.83
N LEU A 254 1.52 -13.49 2.37
CA LEU A 254 1.21 -13.56 0.94
C LEU A 254 1.72 -12.32 0.19
N LEU A 255 1.49 -11.12 0.71
CA LEU A 255 1.93 -9.87 0.09
C LEU A 255 3.46 -9.74 0.09
N LYS A 256 4.16 -10.14 1.16
CA LYS A 256 5.64 -10.21 1.16
C LYS A 256 6.18 -11.20 0.12
N LYS A 257 5.49 -12.34 -0.08
CA LYS A 257 5.86 -13.28 -1.14
C LYS A 257 5.65 -12.68 -2.54
N LYS A 258 4.57 -11.93 -2.75
CA LYS A 258 4.31 -11.21 -4.00
C LYS A 258 5.36 -10.13 -4.28
N GLU A 259 5.72 -9.34 -3.26
CA GLU A 259 6.80 -8.36 -3.33
C GLU A 259 8.12 -9.01 -3.77
N GLN A 260 8.48 -10.16 -3.20
CA GLN A 260 9.69 -10.89 -3.60
C GLN A 260 9.69 -11.25 -5.08
N TYR A 261 8.56 -11.68 -5.64
CA TYR A 261 8.45 -11.96 -7.07
C TYR A 261 8.60 -10.70 -7.94
N VAL A 262 8.03 -9.57 -7.52
CA VAL A 262 8.18 -8.29 -8.23
C VAL A 262 9.67 -7.87 -8.25
N VAL A 263 10.34 -7.90 -7.09
CA VAL A 263 11.75 -7.55 -6.98
C VAL A 263 12.63 -8.50 -7.81
N GLU A 264 12.37 -9.80 -7.72
CA GLU A 264 13.04 -10.84 -8.51
C GLU A 264 12.84 -10.61 -10.02
N TYR A 265 11.62 -10.25 -10.44
CA TYR A 265 11.27 -9.99 -11.83
C TYR A 265 12.07 -8.81 -12.41
N PHE A 266 12.04 -7.64 -11.76
CA PHE A 266 12.76 -6.46 -12.22
C PHE A 266 14.27 -6.71 -12.27
N ARG A 267 14.83 -7.39 -11.26
CA ARG A 267 16.24 -7.78 -11.24
C ARG A 267 16.59 -8.75 -12.37
N ALA A 268 15.87 -9.87 -12.48
CA ALA A 268 16.24 -10.97 -13.36
C ALA A 268 15.90 -10.70 -14.84
N LYS A 269 14.84 -9.94 -15.13
CA LYS A 269 14.35 -9.70 -16.50
C LYS A 269 14.86 -8.39 -17.08
N TYR A 270 15.07 -7.37 -16.24
CA TYR A 270 15.41 -6.02 -16.69
C TYR A 270 16.68 -5.46 -16.08
N ASN A 271 17.34 -6.19 -15.17
CA ASN A 271 18.53 -5.73 -14.45
C ASN A 271 18.30 -4.39 -13.73
N ILE A 272 17.12 -4.23 -13.14
CA ILE A 272 16.73 -3.06 -12.35
C ILE A 272 16.67 -3.46 -10.87
N ASP A 273 17.35 -2.69 -10.02
CA ASP A 273 17.11 -2.73 -8.58
C ASP A 273 15.78 -2.04 -8.27
N PHE A 274 14.77 -2.83 -7.95
CA PHE A 274 13.42 -2.33 -7.72
C PHE A 274 13.33 -1.38 -6.52
N TYR A 275 14.11 -1.61 -5.46
CA TYR A 275 14.10 -0.73 -4.29
C TYR A 275 14.82 0.60 -4.57
N ALA A 276 15.87 0.57 -5.40
CA ALA A 276 16.48 1.81 -5.89
C ALA A 276 15.49 2.61 -6.74
N LEU A 277 14.74 1.94 -7.64
CA LEU A 277 13.68 2.56 -8.43
C LEU A 277 12.59 3.16 -7.52
N GLN A 278 12.08 2.38 -6.56
CA GLN A 278 11.08 2.80 -5.58
C GLN A 278 11.53 4.06 -4.83
N THR A 279 12.80 4.11 -4.41
CA THR A 279 13.38 5.27 -3.74
C THR A 279 13.34 6.50 -4.65
N LYS A 280 13.74 6.37 -5.93
CA LYS A 280 13.70 7.47 -6.89
C LYS A 280 12.30 7.95 -7.22
N VAL A 281 11.33 7.04 -7.35
CA VAL A 281 9.92 7.40 -7.54
C VAL A 281 9.40 8.17 -6.32
N GLN A 282 9.69 7.70 -5.11
CA GLN A 282 9.26 8.38 -3.88
C GLN A 282 9.89 9.77 -3.73
N GLU A 283 11.20 9.90 -3.99
CA GLU A 283 11.90 11.19 -4.00
C GLU A 283 11.25 12.17 -4.98
N ALA A 284 10.94 11.71 -6.19
CA ALA A 284 10.31 12.54 -7.23
C ALA A 284 8.88 12.97 -6.87
N ILE A 285 8.07 12.05 -6.32
CA ILE A 285 6.71 12.38 -5.83
C ILE A 285 6.81 13.43 -4.72
N ASN A 286 7.66 13.21 -3.71
CA ASN A 286 7.80 14.12 -2.57
C ASN A 286 8.35 15.50 -2.97
N ALA A 287 9.18 15.58 -4.02
CA ALA A 287 9.67 16.85 -4.55
C ALA A 287 8.59 17.67 -5.27
N ILE A 288 7.56 17.01 -5.84
CA ILE A 288 6.46 17.64 -6.57
C ILE A 288 5.30 17.97 -5.62
N ALA A 289 4.84 16.97 -4.90
CA ALA A 289 3.74 17.03 -3.94
C ALA A 289 4.18 16.33 -2.65
N PRO A 290 4.84 17.04 -1.72
CA PRO A 290 5.17 16.46 -0.42
C PRO A 290 3.87 15.95 0.23
N GLY A 291 3.89 14.70 0.67
CA GLY A 291 2.78 14.16 1.46
C GLY A 291 2.68 14.85 2.81
N GLU A 292 1.56 14.65 3.50
CA GLU A 292 1.49 14.97 4.93
C GLU A 292 2.61 14.23 5.67
N PRO A 293 3.29 14.87 6.65
CA PRO A 293 4.25 14.17 7.48
C PRO A 293 3.59 12.94 8.08
N VAL A 294 4.22 11.77 7.89
CA VAL A 294 3.83 10.59 8.67
C VAL A 294 4.11 10.95 10.12
N GLU A 295 3.11 10.81 11.00
CA GLU A 295 3.31 11.05 12.43
C GLU A 295 4.35 10.04 12.93
N GLU A 296 5.59 10.50 13.11
CA GLU A 296 6.66 9.69 13.70
C GLU A 296 6.21 9.29 15.11
N ARG A 297 6.17 7.98 15.38
CA ARG A 297 5.91 7.53 16.74
C ARG A 297 7.02 8.05 17.64
N THR A 298 6.64 8.59 18.78
CA THR A 298 7.59 8.89 19.86
C THR A 298 8.46 7.64 20.11
N PRO A 299 9.80 7.77 20.16
CA PRO A 299 10.68 6.66 20.48
C PRO A 299 10.20 5.93 21.73
N LEU A 300 10.14 4.60 21.67
CA LEU A 300 9.50 3.80 22.70
C LEU A 300 10.02 4.12 24.11
N PHE A 301 11.34 4.22 24.28
CA PHE A 301 11.98 4.49 25.57
C PHE A 301 11.89 5.96 26.03
N ASP A 302 11.38 6.87 25.20
CA ASP A 302 11.04 8.21 25.68
C ASP A 302 9.80 8.17 26.56
N ILE A 303 8.88 7.24 26.30
CA ILE A 303 7.60 7.07 27.00
C ILE A 303 7.53 5.83 27.90
N LEU A 304 8.40 4.84 27.71
CA LEU A 304 8.49 3.62 28.50
C LEU A 304 9.69 3.68 29.44
N GLY A 305 9.45 3.56 30.75
CA GLY A 305 10.50 3.51 31.76
C GLY A 305 10.04 4.02 33.12
N TYR A 306 10.92 4.00 34.11
CA TYR A 306 10.61 4.57 35.43
C TYR A 306 10.35 6.08 35.34
N GLY A 307 9.24 6.53 35.92
CA GLY A 307 8.83 7.93 35.89
C GLY A 307 8.38 8.45 34.52
N LYS A 308 8.16 7.56 33.54
CA LYS A 308 7.63 7.88 32.21
C LYS A 308 6.12 7.68 32.13
N ASP A 309 5.53 8.04 30.99
CA ASP A 309 4.08 7.94 30.73
C ASP A 309 3.54 6.50 30.85
N SER A 310 4.38 5.52 30.51
CA SER A 310 4.14 4.09 30.69
C SER A 310 5.26 3.46 31.50
N THR A 311 4.94 2.83 32.62
CA THR A 311 5.92 2.14 33.48
C THR A 311 5.94 0.63 33.27
N ALA A 312 5.00 0.08 32.50
CA ALA A 312 4.85 -1.36 32.35
C ALA A 312 4.51 -1.79 30.92
N ILE A 313 4.86 -3.03 30.61
CA ILE A 313 4.39 -3.79 29.45
C ILE A 313 3.59 -4.97 29.99
N ARG A 314 2.33 -5.06 29.56
CA ARG A 314 1.36 -6.07 29.99
C ARG A 314 1.23 -7.16 28.94
N PHE A 315 1.11 -8.39 29.39
CA PHE A 315 0.92 -9.57 28.57
C PHE A 315 -0.33 -10.30 29.06
N ASP A 316 -1.20 -10.71 28.13
CA ASP A 316 -2.38 -11.51 28.44
C ASP A 316 -2.64 -12.58 27.37
N PHE A 317 -2.58 -13.85 27.77
CA PHE A 317 -2.85 -15.00 26.91
C PHE A 317 -4.35 -15.23 26.62
N ASN A 318 -5.27 -14.52 27.28
CA ASN A 318 -6.70 -14.58 26.95
C ASN A 318 -7.06 -13.70 25.75
N PHE A 319 -6.33 -12.61 25.52
CA PHE A 319 -6.65 -11.62 24.50
C PHE A 319 -5.78 -11.74 23.24
N TYR A 320 -4.59 -12.33 23.34
CA TYR A 320 -3.61 -12.35 22.26
C TYR A 320 -3.06 -13.76 21.98
N SER A 321 -2.76 -14.02 20.71
CA SER A 321 -2.09 -15.25 20.27
C SER A 321 -0.60 -14.98 20.09
N TYR A 322 0.23 -15.60 20.92
CA TYR A 322 1.67 -15.38 20.90
C TYR A 322 2.39 -16.31 19.91
N PRO A 323 3.55 -15.89 19.37
CA PRO A 323 4.40 -16.76 18.56
C PRO A 323 4.81 -18.04 19.30
N SER A 324 5.08 -19.11 18.55
CA SER A 324 5.32 -20.44 19.12
C SER A 324 6.45 -20.47 20.14
N GLY A 325 7.52 -19.70 19.96
CA GLY A 325 8.63 -19.62 20.91
C GLY A 325 8.19 -19.17 22.31
N PHE A 326 7.55 -17.99 22.41
CA PHE A 326 7.10 -17.47 23.70
C PHE A 326 5.92 -18.24 24.29
N ALA A 327 4.97 -18.64 23.44
CA ALA A 327 3.84 -19.46 23.88
C ALA A 327 4.29 -20.78 24.51
N THR A 328 5.34 -21.41 23.95
CA THR A 328 5.92 -22.64 24.51
C THR A 328 6.51 -22.42 25.89
N ALA A 329 7.25 -21.33 26.10
CA ALA A 329 7.80 -20.98 27.41
C ALA A 329 6.69 -20.83 28.46
N PHE A 330 5.65 -20.05 28.14
CA PHE A 330 4.49 -19.85 29.03
C PHE A 330 3.77 -21.16 29.35
N PHE A 331 3.41 -21.95 28.33
CA PHE A 331 2.65 -23.19 28.56
C PHE A 331 3.47 -24.27 29.28
N THR A 332 4.79 -24.25 29.16
CA THR A 332 5.66 -25.14 29.94
C THR A 332 5.54 -24.83 31.43
N ASP A 333 5.70 -23.57 31.79
CA ASP A 333 5.57 -23.08 33.17
C ASP A 333 4.15 -23.28 33.73
N PHE A 334 3.13 -22.95 32.94
CA PHE A 334 1.71 -23.15 33.29
C PHE A 334 1.42 -24.61 33.63
N ASN A 335 1.85 -25.54 32.77
CA ASN A 335 1.59 -26.97 32.96
C ASN A 335 2.36 -27.51 34.17
N LEU A 336 3.62 -27.09 34.34
CA LEU A 336 4.44 -27.51 35.46
C LEU A 336 3.83 -27.08 36.79
N LEU A 337 3.41 -25.81 36.90
CA LEU A 337 2.78 -25.28 38.10
C LEU A 337 1.44 -25.98 38.39
N THR A 338 0.69 -26.35 37.35
CA THR A 338 -0.53 -27.14 37.46
C THR A 338 -0.27 -28.50 38.13
N THR A 339 0.85 -29.17 37.83
CA THR A 339 1.21 -30.44 38.49
C THR A 339 1.50 -30.30 39.98
N LYS A 340 1.78 -29.08 40.45
CA LYS A 340 2.04 -28.75 41.86
C LYS A 340 0.79 -28.31 42.61
N GLY A 341 -0.38 -28.30 41.95
CA GLY A 341 -1.65 -27.89 42.56
C GLY A 341 -1.89 -26.38 42.54
N TYR A 342 -1.27 -25.65 41.61
CA TYR A 342 -1.44 -24.20 41.43
C TYR A 342 -1.80 -23.86 39.98
N GLY A 343 -2.56 -22.79 39.76
CA GLY A 343 -2.83 -22.22 38.44
C GLY A 343 -1.97 -20.99 38.21
N LEU A 344 -1.30 -20.91 37.06
CA LEU A 344 -0.62 -19.68 36.62
C LEU A 344 -1.63 -18.80 35.88
N ASP A 345 -1.75 -17.53 36.27
CA ASP A 345 -2.63 -16.60 35.58
C ASP A 345 -2.06 -16.28 34.18
N THR A 346 -2.97 -16.06 33.24
CA THR A 346 -2.64 -15.69 31.85
C THR A 346 -2.17 -14.24 31.72
N TYR A 347 -2.37 -13.44 32.75
CA TYR A 347 -1.96 -12.04 32.83
C TYR A 347 -0.70 -11.88 33.68
N PHE A 348 0.30 -11.24 33.10
CA PHE A 348 1.53 -10.84 33.79
C PHE A 348 2.09 -9.56 33.17
N ARG A 349 3.10 -8.97 33.82
CA ARG A 349 3.72 -7.74 33.32
C ARG A 349 5.22 -7.70 33.57
N LEU A 350 5.90 -6.95 32.72
CA LEU A 350 7.20 -6.36 33.00
C LEU A 350 6.95 -4.92 33.44
N TYR A 351 7.46 -4.49 34.60
CA TYR A 351 7.33 -3.10 35.03
C TYR A 351 8.64 -2.55 35.58
N TYR A 352 8.95 -1.30 35.24
CA TYR A 352 10.11 -0.59 35.77
C TYR A 352 9.83 -0.17 37.21
N SER A 353 10.58 -0.73 38.15
CA SER A 353 10.50 -0.34 39.57
C SER A 353 11.42 0.83 39.90
N ASP A 354 12.51 0.97 39.15
CA ASP A 354 13.43 2.10 39.13
C ASP A 354 14.09 2.25 37.75
N GLU A 355 15.09 3.14 37.62
CA GLU A 355 15.77 3.44 36.36
C GLU A 355 16.52 2.25 35.75
N THR A 356 16.92 1.27 36.56
CA THR A 356 17.76 0.13 36.13
C THR A 356 17.07 -1.22 36.28
N HIS A 357 16.01 -1.31 37.08
CA HIS A 357 15.34 -2.58 37.38
C HIS A 357 13.94 -2.69 36.77
N VAL A 358 13.72 -3.84 36.13
CA VAL A 358 12.41 -4.29 35.65
C VAL A 358 12.01 -5.53 36.42
N HIS A 359 10.77 -5.56 36.89
CA HIS A 359 10.20 -6.72 37.55
C HIS A 359 9.34 -7.51 36.57
N LEU A 360 9.67 -8.78 36.38
CA LEU A 360 8.74 -9.77 35.81
C LEU A 360 7.81 -10.24 36.92
N GLN A 361 6.57 -9.76 36.86
CA GLN A 361 5.54 -10.04 37.86
C GLN A 361 4.54 -11.07 37.36
N LEU A 362 4.62 -12.27 37.91
CA LEU A 362 3.69 -13.35 37.64
C LEU A 362 2.64 -13.43 38.76
N HIS A 363 1.44 -13.87 38.39
CA HIS A 363 0.35 -14.14 39.34
C HIS A 363 0.01 -15.62 39.27
N TYR A 364 -0.19 -16.25 40.42
CA TYR A 364 -0.61 -17.65 40.49
C TYR A 364 -1.51 -17.87 41.69
N HIS A 365 -2.29 -18.95 41.66
CA HIS A 365 -3.25 -19.25 42.73
C HIS A 365 -3.33 -20.73 43.05
N THR A 366 -3.83 -21.08 44.23
CA THR A 366 -4.10 -22.49 44.57
C THR A 366 -5.19 -23.10 43.66
N ASN A 367 -5.03 -24.36 43.28
CA ASN A 367 -6.06 -25.16 42.62
C ASN A 367 -6.74 -26.10 43.63
N GLY A 368 -8.07 -26.21 43.58
CA GLY A 368 -8.82 -27.14 44.42
C GLY A 368 -10.27 -26.72 44.66
N PRO A 369 -11.03 -27.53 45.42
CA PRO A 369 -12.45 -27.27 45.72
C PRO A 369 -12.68 -26.17 46.78
N GLY A 370 -11.61 -25.58 47.33
CA GLY A 370 -11.66 -24.49 48.32
C GLY A 370 -11.55 -23.10 47.70
N GLU A 371 -11.51 -22.09 48.56
CA GLU A 371 -11.23 -20.71 48.15
C GLU A 371 -9.84 -20.60 47.51
N ARG A 372 -9.76 -19.88 46.39
CA ARG A 372 -8.49 -19.63 45.70
C ARG A 372 -7.68 -18.61 46.48
N ILE A 373 -6.46 -18.98 46.84
CA ILE A 373 -5.48 -18.07 47.43
C ILE A 373 -4.57 -17.59 46.31
N TYR A 374 -4.46 -16.26 46.15
CA TYR A 374 -3.68 -15.62 45.11
C TYR A 374 -2.32 -15.17 45.64
N TYR A 375 -1.30 -15.33 44.81
CA TYR A 375 0.09 -14.97 45.09
C TYR A 375 0.63 -14.12 43.94
N VAL A 376 1.56 -13.23 44.30
CA VAL A 376 2.31 -12.41 43.35
C VAL A 376 3.77 -12.79 43.50
N ALA A 377 4.41 -13.16 42.39
CA ALA A 377 5.83 -13.49 42.31
C ALA A 377 6.56 -12.44 41.48
N ASN A 378 7.59 -11.81 42.03
CA ASN A 378 8.42 -10.84 41.33
C ASN A 378 9.84 -11.38 41.13
N PHE A 379 10.24 -11.53 39.87
CA PHE A 379 11.64 -11.70 39.49
C PHE A 379 12.20 -10.34 39.10
N ILE A 380 13.35 -9.97 39.67
CA ILE A 380 14.00 -8.67 39.47
C ILE A 380 15.07 -8.84 38.40
N LEU A 381 14.97 -8.03 37.36
CA LEU A 381 15.85 -8.00 36.20
C LEU A 381 16.56 -6.64 36.14
N GLU A 382 17.88 -6.63 36.01
CA GLU A 382 18.64 -5.43 35.66
C GLU A 382 18.65 -5.24 34.14
N VAL A 383 18.27 -4.06 33.68
CA VAL A 383 18.24 -3.71 32.25
C VAL A 383 19.58 -3.14 31.84
N PHE A 384 20.11 -3.60 30.71
CA PHE A 384 21.32 -3.05 30.11
C PHE A 384 21.16 -2.89 28.60
N GLN A 385 21.97 -2.02 28.02
CA GLN A 385 22.06 -1.83 26.58
C GLN A 385 23.44 -2.26 26.08
N THR A 386 23.49 -2.98 24.95
CA THR A 386 24.73 -3.36 24.28
C THR A 386 25.30 -2.18 23.49
N GLU A 387 26.58 -2.26 23.08
CA GLU A 387 27.20 -1.23 22.22
C GLU A 387 26.46 -1.06 20.89
N ASP A 388 25.87 -2.14 20.37
CA ASP A 388 25.07 -2.16 19.14
C ASP A 388 23.61 -1.66 19.34
N GLY A 389 23.25 -1.24 20.55
CA GLY A 389 21.95 -0.64 20.86
C GLY A 389 20.83 -1.61 21.25
N HIS A 390 21.11 -2.92 21.35
CA HIS A 390 20.13 -3.93 21.78
C HIS A 390 19.96 -3.92 23.30
N TYR A 391 18.81 -4.36 23.79
CA TYR A 391 18.51 -4.41 25.22
C TYR A 391 18.62 -5.83 25.75
N GLY A 392 19.17 -5.99 26.94
CA GLY A 392 19.18 -7.25 27.66
C GLY A 392 18.71 -7.09 29.10
N PHE A 393 18.38 -8.23 29.70
CA PHE A 393 17.87 -8.32 31.06
C PHE A 393 18.68 -9.35 31.84
N TRP A 394 19.37 -8.93 32.90
CA TRP A 394 20.07 -9.85 33.80
C TRP A 394 19.20 -10.15 35.00
N TYR A 395 18.96 -11.42 35.28
CA TYR A 395 18.30 -11.82 36.51
C TYR A 395 19.21 -11.56 37.72
N VAL A 396 18.74 -10.76 38.67
CA VAL A 396 19.54 -10.31 39.83
C VAL A 396 18.98 -10.73 41.17
N ASP A 397 17.66 -10.76 41.34
CA ASP A 397 17.02 -11.10 42.62
C ASP A 397 15.55 -11.54 42.44
N ASN A 398 14.90 -12.00 43.50
CA ASN A 398 13.50 -12.43 43.50
C ASN A 398 12.86 -12.33 44.90
N ASP A 399 11.53 -12.23 44.97
CA ASP A 399 10.80 -12.36 46.23
C ASP A 399 10.55 -13.84 46.62
N GLU A 400 10.06 -14.10 47.84
CA GLU A 400 9.85 -15.45 48.35
C GLU A 400 8.92 -16.30 47.46
N ASN A 401 7.91 -15.68 46.85
CA ASN A 401 6.97 -16.38 45.97
C ASN A 401 7.64 -16.74 44.63
N ALA A 402 8.43 -15.84 44.07
CA ALA A 402 9.22 -16.08 42.86
C ALA A 402 10.31 -17.12 43.09
N ARG A 403 10.98 -17.12 44.26
CA ARG A 403 11.91 -18.17 44.66
C ARG A 403 11.25 -19.54 44.63
N MET A 404 10.06 -19.66 45.24
CA MET A 404 9.31 -20.92 45.28
C MET A 404 8.94 -21.40 43.86
N LEU A 405 8.50 -20.49 42.99
CA LEU A 405 8.23 -20.83 41.59
C LEU A 405 9.48 -21.40 40.90
N ALA A 406 10.62 -20.70 40.96
CA ALA A 406 11.82 -21.11 40.25
C ALA A 406 12.51 -22.33 40.87
N GLU A 407 12.79 -22.30 42.17
CA GLU A 407 13.63 -23.31 42.85
C GLU A 407 12.84 -24.57 43.23
N ASP A 408 11.64 -24.43 43.79
CA ASP A 408 10.87 -25.57 44.29
C ASP A 408 10.02 -26.22 43.20
N TYR A 409 9.49 -25.40 42.28
CA TYR A 409 8.54 -25.87 41.26
C TYR A 409 9.14 -25.97 39.86
N GLY A 410 10.31 -25.38 39.60
CA GLY A 410 10.97 -25.39 38.29
C GLY A 410 10.29 -24.48 37.26
N VAL A 411 9.53 -23.49 37.71
CA VAL A 411 8.84 -22.50 36.88
C VAL A 411 9.80 -21.35 36.60
N TYR A 412 10.56 -21.47 35.51
CA TYR A 412 11.58 -20.49 35.11
C TYR A 412 11.61 -20.24 33.60
N ASN A 413 10.75 -20.87 32.79
CA ASN A 413 10.82 -20.74 31.33
C ASN A 413 10.41 -19.34 30.84
N ILE A 414 9.43 -18.69 31.49
CA ILE A 414 9.05 -17.30 31.17
C ILE A 414 10.19 -16.35 31.57
N LEU A 415 10.85 -16.60 32.70
CA LEU A 415 12.02 -15.84 33.14
C LEU A 415 13.19 -16.01 32.15
N ASP A 416 13.53 -17.25 31.82
CA ASP A 416 14.60 -17.61 30.88
C ASP A 416 14.35 -17.03 29.49
N PHE A 417 13.09 -16.91 29.08
CA PHE A 417 12.77 -16.19 27.86
C PHE A 417 13.32 -14.77 27.96
N PHE A 418 12.85 -13.94 28.90
CA PHE A 418 13.27 -12.53 28.98
C PHE A 418 14.74 -12.33 29.35
N ALA A 419 15.33 -13.19 30.18
CA ALA A 419 16.70 -13.06 30.64
C ALA A 419 17.74 -13.76 29.74
N GLY A 420 17.30 -14.63 28.82
CA GLY A 420 18.18 -15.50 28.03
C GLY A 420 18.69 -14.88 26.73
N TYR A 421 18.18 -13.71 26.33
CA TYR A 421 18.51 -13.07 25.06
C TYR A 421 18.78 -11.58 25.20
N THR A 422 19.44 -11.03 24.19
CA THR A 422 19.34 -9.60 23.87
C THR A 422 18.25 -9.40 22.81
N TYR A 423 17.62 -8.23 22.83
CA TYR A 423 16.43 -7.91 22.07
C TYR A 423 16.57 -6.60 21.31
N ASP A 424 16.00 -6.58 20.11
CA ASP A 424 15.42 -5.35 19.59
C ASP A 424 14.07 -5.14 20.29
N ILE A 425 13.97 -4.07 21.09
CA ILE A 425 12.74 -3.66 21.76
C ILE A 425 12.25 -2.39 21.10
N GLU A 426 11.11 -2.48 20.44
CA GLU A 426 10.53 -1.38 19.69
C GLU A 426 9.01 -1.55 19.59
N TRP A 427 8.34 -0.57 18.98
CA TRP A 427 6.94 -0.72 18.60
C TRP A 427 6.75 -1.99 17.77
N GLU A 428 5.69 -2.74 18.04
CA GLU A 428 5.45 -4.02 17.35
C GLU A 428 5.39 -3.77 15.83
N ARG A 429 6.26 -4.48 15.07
CA ARG A 429 6.57 -4.28 13.65
C ARG A 429 5.40 -4.55 12.69
N SER A 430 4.29 -5.11 13.18
CA SER A 430 3.05 -5.31 12.43
C SER A 430 1.94 -4.35 12.85
N SER A 431 2.20 -3.44 13.80
CA SER A 431 1.14 -2.67 14.41
C SER A 431 1.05 -1.24 13.85
N CYS A 432 -0.16 -0.70 13.84
CA CYS A 432 -0.40 0.66 13.37
C CYS A 432 0.22 1.73 14.26
N PRO A 433 0.58 2.92 13.71
CA PRO A 433 1.04 4.07 14.48
C PRO A 433 0.25 4.36 15.76
N THR A 434 -1.04 4.05 15.76
CA THR A 434 -1.97 4.22 16.88
C THR A 434 -2.01 3.06 17.89
N SER A 435 -1.26 1.98 17.66
CA SER A 435 -1.21 0.82 18.54
C SER A 435 -0.25 1.07 19.70
N SER A 436 -0.58 0.55 20.87
CA SER A 436 0.27 0.57 22.07
C SER A 436 1.08 -0.73 22.25
N PHE A 437 1.27 -1.52 21.18
CA PHE A 437 1.97 -2.80 21.25
C PHE A 437 3.50 -2.63 21.17
N VAL A 438 4.21 -3.30 22.07
CA VAL A 438 5.68 -3.33 22.17
C VAL A 438 6.16 -4.73 21.82
N GLY A 439 7.05 -4.84 20.83
CA GLY A 439 7.67 -6.09 20.43
C GLY A 439 9.02 -6.31 21.13
N PHE A 440 9.27 -7.56 21.48
CA PHE A 440 10.57 -8.07 21.92
C PHE A 440 11.06 -9.07 20.89
N TYR A 441 12.05 -8.70 20.09
CA TYR A 441 12.60 -9.56 19.03
C TYR A 441 14.01 -10.03 19.42
N PRO A 442 14.21 -11.31 19.80
CA PRO A 442 15.53 -11.81 20.14
C PRO A 442 16.50 -11.64 18.96
N VAL A 443 17.67 -11.05 19.20
CA VAL A 443 18.67 -10.79 18.15
C VAL A 443 19.13 -12.09 17.48
N SER A 444 19.22 -13.18 18.25
CA SER A 444 19.64 -14.49 17.74
C SER A 444 18.55 -15.29 17.02
N ASN A 445 17.27 -14.97 17.24
CA ASN A 445 16.14 -15.65 16.59
C ASN A 445 14.90 -14.73 16.45
N PRO A 446 14.98 -13.70 15.58
CA PRO A 446 13.98 -12.63 15.55
C PRO A 446 12.61 -13.05 14.99
N ASN A 447 12.53 -14.18 14.26
CA ASN A 447 11.31 -14.58 13.54
C ASN A 447 10.48 -15.65 14.26
N GLU A 448 11.08 -16.46 15.14
CA GLU A 448 10.40 -17.56 15.83
C GLU A 448 10.36 -17.40 17.36
N GLY A 449 11.26 -16.57 17.91
CA GLY A 449 11.40 -16.35 19.35
C GLY A 449 10.82 -15.04 19.88
N TYR A 450 10.07 -14.26 19.09
CA TYR A 450 9.59 -12.95 19.53
C TYR A 450 8.31 -13.03 20.39
N THR A 451 8.04 -11.97 21.13
CA THR A 451 6.76 -11.74 21.83
C THR A 451 6.35 -10.28 21.70
N TYR A 452 5.12 -9.95 22.08
CA TYR A 452 4.64 -8.58 22.11
C TYR A 452 3.72 -8.35 23.31
N GLY A 453 3.83 -7.20 23.96
CA GLY A 453 2.94 -6.80 25.05
C GLY A 453 2.32 -5.43 24.77
N ILE A 454 1.53 -4.92 25.69
CA ILE A 454 0.87 -3.61 25.57
C ILE A 454 1.38 -2.67 26.64
N LEU A 455 1.72 -1.44 26.25
CA LEU A 455 2.05 -0.37 27.19
C LEU A 455 0.96 -0.18 28.25
N GLY A 456 1.39 0.08 29.47
CA GLY A 456 0.51 0.38 30.59
C GLY A 456 1.26 0.93 31.79
N ASN A 457 0.52 1.05 32.88
CA ASN A 457 1.00 1.49 34.19
C ASN A 457 0.68 0.42 35.24
#